data_AF-A0A0P7UJV4-F1
#
_entry.id   AF-A0A0P7UJV4-F1
#
_cell.length_a   1.000
_cell.length_b   1.000
_cell.length_c   1.000
_cell.angle_alpha   90.00
_cell.angle_beta   90.00
_cell.angle_gamma   90.00
#
_symmetry.space_group_name_H-M   'P 1'
#
loop_
_entity.id
_entity.type
_entity.pdbx_description
1 polymer ?
#
loop_
_entity_poly.entity_id
_entity_poly.type
_entity_poly.pdbx_seq_one_letter_code
_entity_poly.pdbx_strand_id
1 'polypeptide(L)'
;PDGIGTVKVEEKERFEEIKERLCVLLENQITHFRYCFPFGRPEGALKATLSLLERVLMKDIVTPVPQEEVKGVIRKCLEQAALINYQRLSEYAKIEENVGRLVTPAKKLEDAIRLAELVIEVLQQNEDHHAEAFAWWSDLMVEHAETFLSLYAVDMDAALEVQPPESWDSFPLFQLLNDFLRTDYHLCNGKFHKHLQDLYAPLVVRYVDLMESSIAQSIHRGFERESWEPVNNGSGTSEDLFWKLDALQTFIRDLHWPEEEFAKHLENRLKLMSSDMIESCVKRTRVAFETKLQKSSRTTDFRIPPSICTMFNVMVDAKDHSAKLCAMEMGQEKQYHSKIDDLIEETVKEMISLLVAKFVVILESVLAKLSRYDEGTLFSSFLSFTVKAASKYVDVPKPGMDVADGYVTFVRHSQDILREKVNEEVYIERLFDQWYTSTMNLLATWLTDRMDLQLHVYQLKILIRIVKKTYRDFRLQGVLDSTLNSKMYETVRNRLTMEEAAASVREGGMQGISMKDSDEEDEEDD
;
A
#
# COMPACT_ATOMS: atom_id res chain seq x y z
N PRO A 1 -41.95 18.06 70.81
CA PRO A 1 -42.93 19.16 70.98
C PRO A 1 -43.91 19.11 69.81
N ASP A 2 -44.84 18.17 69.90
CA ASP A 2 -45.81 17.82 68.88
C ASP A 2 -46.95 18.83 68.88
N GLY A 3 -46.87 19.80 67.98
CA GLY A 3 -47.95 20.75 67.73
C GLY A 3 -48.95 20.15 66.76
N ILE A 4 -50.05 19.58 67.26
CA ILE A 4 -51.25 19.36 66.44
C ILE A 4 -51.86 20.74 66.18
N GLY A 5 -51.35 21.41 65.14
CA GLY A 5 -51.98 22.59 64.56
C GLY A 5 -53.16 22.14 63.70
N THR A 6 -54.37 22.56 64.04
CA THR A 6 -55.55 22.37 63.19
C THR A 6 -55.40 23.27 61.95
N VAL A 7 -54.90 22.70 60.85
CA VAL A 7 -54.77 23.38 59.56
C VAL A 7 -56.17 23.66 58.99
N LYS A 8 -56.47 24.91 58.64
CA LYS A 8 -57.74 25.27 57.99
C LYS A 8 -57.76 24.75 56.54
N VAL A 9 -58.96 24.50 56.01
CA VAL A 9 -59.15 24.09 54.60
C VAL A 9 -58.51 25.11 53.65
N GLU A 10 -58.73 26.41 53.88
CA GLU A 10 -58.11 27.50 53.11
C GLU A 10 -56.57 27.48 53.16
N GLU A 11 -55.98 27.14 54.31
CA GLU A 11 -54.51 27.06 54.47
C GLU A 11 -53.94 25.85 53.72
N LYS A 12 -54.68 24.73 53.71
CA LYS A 12 -54.33 23.54 52.95
C LYS A 12 -54.41 23.79 51.45
N GLU A 13 -55.50 24.41 50.96
CA GLU A 13 -55.68 24.75 49.55
C GLU A 13 -54.58 25.71 49.08
N ARG A 14 -54.26 26.73 49.88
CA ARG A 14 -53.17 27.67 49.57
C ARG A 14 -51.80 27.00 49.57
N PHE A 15 -51.56 26.02 50.44
CA PHE A 15 -50.31 25.24 50.43
C PHE A 15 -50.18 24.41 49.16
N GLU A 16 -51.25 23.71 48.75
CA GLU A 16 -51.25 22.93 47.50
C GLU A 16 -51.05 23.83 46.27
N GLU A 17 -51.66 25.03 46.23
CA GLU A 17 -51.43 26.00 45.14
C GLU A 17 -49.96 26.44 45.07
N ILE A 18 -49.34 26.76 46.22
CA ILE A 18 -47.92 27.14 46.28
C ILE A 18 -47.03 25.97 45.86
N LYS A 19 -47.36 24.75 46.29
CA LYS A 19 -46.64 23.52 45.97
C LYS A 19 -46.69 23.23 44.46
N GLU A 20 -47.86 23.33 43.84
CA GLU A 20 -48.04 23.18 42.39
C GLU A 20 -47.24 24.23 41.62
N ARG A 21 -47.33 25.50 42.03
CA ARG A 21 -46.54 26.58 41.42
C ARG A 21 -45.03 26.35 41.54
N LEU A 22 -44.57 25.87 42.69
CA LEU A 22 -43.16 25.52 42.88
C LEU A 22 -42.75 24.34 41.98
N CYS A 23 -43.59 23.31 41.86
CA CYS A 23 -43.34 22.17 40.98
C CYS A 23 -43.15 22.63 39.53
N VAL A 24 -44.06 23.45 38.99
CA VAL A 24 -43.96 24.01 37.63
C VAL A 24 -42.68 24.84 37.45
N LEU A 25 -42.27 25.63 38.45
CA LEU A 25 -41.03 26.40 38.40
C LEU A 25 -39.79 25.50 38.33
N LEU A 26 -39.76 24.41 39.10
CA LEU A 26 -38.65 23.46 39.12
C LEU A 26 -38.57 22.67 37.81
N GLU A 27 -39.70 22.19 37.30
CA GLU A 27 -39.78 21.55 35.98
C GLU A 27 -39.23 22.47 34.88
N ASN A 28 -39.60 23.75 34.92
CA ASN A 28 -39.09 24.73 33.96
C ASN A 28 -37.58 24.96 34.07
N GLN A 29 -37.02 25.00 35.30
CA GLN A 29 -35.57 25.10 35.51
C GLN A 29 -34.81 23.87 35.01
N ILE A 30 -35.37 22.67 35.20
CA ILE A 30 -34.78 21.42 34.72
C ILE A 30 -34.86 21.35 33.19
N THR A 31 -36.00 21.73 32.60
CA THR A 31 -36.17 21.78 31.14
C THR A 31 -35.18 22.74 30.48
N HIS A 32 -34.84 23.84 31.16
CA HIS A 32 -33.87 24.83 30.68
C HIS A 32 -32.52 24.74 31.39
N PHE A 33 -32.09 23.54 31.81
CA PHE A 33 -30.95 23.38 32.71
C PHE A 33 -29.65 24.03 32.19
N ARG A 34 -29.38 23.99 30.88
CA ARG A 34 -28.21 24.65 30.26
C ARG A 34 -28.21 26.17 30.41
N TYR A 35 -29.39 26.78 30.50
CA TYR A 35 -29.57 28.24 30.61
C TYR A 35 -29.74 28.70 32.05
N CYS A 36 -30.44 27.92 32.87
CA CYS A 36 -30.62 28.20 34.28
C CYS A 36 -29.34 27.91 35.09
N PHE A 37 -28.51 26.97 34.62
CA PHE A 37 -27.28 26.55 35.28
C PHE A 37 -26.09 26.54 34.29
N PRO A 38 -25.73 27.67 33.68
CA PRO A 38 -24.72 27.69 32.61
C PRO A 38 -23.39 27.10 33.08
N PHE A 39 -22.86 26.12 32.32
CA PHE A 39 -21.63 25.39 32.63
C PHE A 39 -21.63 24.81 34.06
N GLY A 40 -22.79 24.31 34.50
CA GLY A 40 -22.97 23.72 35.82
C GLY A 40 -22.96 24.73 36.97
N ARG A 41 -23.03 26.04 36.71
CA ARG A 41 -22.94 27.08 37.74
C ARG A 41 -24.31 27.65 38.15
N PRO A 42 -24.53 27.95 39.44
CA PRO A 42 -23.65 27.65 40.58
C PRO A 42 -23.50 26.14 40.80
N GLU A 43 -22.32 25.71 41.26
CA GLU A 43 -21.99 24.31 41.47
C GLU A 43 -22.99 23.63 42.42
N GLY A 44 -23.47 22.44 42.05
CA GLY A 44 -24.47 21.69 42.81
C GLY A 44 -25.89 22.25 42.77
N ALA A 45 -26.14 23.41 42.14
CA ALA A 45 -27.48 24.02 42.13
C ALA A 45 -28.49 23.17 41.35
N LEU A 46 -28.13 22.62 40.19
CA LEU A 46 -29.00 21.72 39.42
C LEU A 46 -29.34 20.45 40.22
N LYS A 47 -28.35 19.87 40.90
CA LYS A 47 -28.55 18.71 41.80
C LYS A 47 -29.50 19.03 42.94
N ALA A 48 -29.35 20.20 43.56
CA ALA A 48 -30.26 20.69 44.60
C ALA A 48 -31.69 20.92 44.07
N THR A 49 -31.83 21.44 42.84
CA THR A 49 -33.11 21.60 42.16
C THR A 49 -33.80 20.25 41.93
N LEU A 50 -33.06 19.22 41.49
CA LEU A 50 -33.59 17.86 41.33
C LEU A 50 -34.03 17.26 42.67
N SER A 51 -33.21 17.40 43.73
CA SER A 51 -33.58 16.95 45.08
C SER A 51 -34.77 17.72 45.67
N LEU A 52 -34.93 19.00 45.31
CA LEU A 52 -36.08 19.79 45.74
C LEU A 52 -37.34 19.35 45.00
N LEU A 53 -37.26 19.05 43.70
CA LEU A 53 -38.38 18.52 42.93
C LEU A 53 -38.90 17.21 43.55
N GLU A 54 -38.01 16.27 43.89
CA GLU A 54 -38.38 15.03 44.56
C GLU A 54 -39.16 15.28 45.86
N ARG A 55 -38.71 16.23 46.69
CA ARG A 55 -39.41 16.60 47.93
C ARG A 55 -40.76 17.27 47.69
N VAL A 56 -40.88 18.09 46.65
CA VAL A 56 -42.14 18.74 46.27
C VAL A 56 -43.15 17.71 45.77
N LEU A 57 -42.71 16.61 45.16
CA LEU A 57 -43.59 15.53 44.70
C LEU A 57 -44.09 14.62 45.85
N MET A 58 -43.52 14.71 47.05
CA MET A 58 -43.99 13.93 48.20
C MET A 58 -45.44 14.30 48.57
N LYS A 59 -46.25 13.29 48.91
CA LYS A 59 -47.66 13.50 49.30
C LYS A 59 -47.78 14.17 50.67
N ASP A 60 -46.85 13.87 51.57
CA ASP A 60 -46.73 14.44 52.90
C ASP A 60 -45.24 14.42 53.33
N ILE A 61 -44.92 14.88 54.55
CA ILE A 61 -43.52 15.04 55.01
C ILE A 61 -42.81 13.69 55.26
N VAL A 62 -43.54 12.58 55.40
CA VAL A 62 -43.01 11.27 55.80
C VAL A 62 -43.14 10.20 54.72
N THR A 63 -44.01 10.38 53.74
CA THR A 63 -44.25 9.43 52.65
C THR A 63 -43.38 9.79 51.44
N PRO A 64 -42.30 9.05 51.17
CA PRO A 64 -41.47 9.29 49.99
C PRO A 64 -42.28 9.03 48.71
N VAL A 65 -42.02 9.85 47.70
CA VAL A 65 -42.56 9.67 46.36
C VAL A 65 -41.95 8.42 45.71
N PRO A 66 -42.72 7.59 44.98
CA PRO A 66 -42.16 6.50 44.19
C PRO A 66 -41.12 7.03 43.19
N GLN A 67 -39.95 6.39 43.12
CA GLN A 67 -38.85 6.83 42.26
C GLN A 67 -39.26 6.90 40.78
N GLU A 68 -40.14 6.01 40.31
CA GLU A 68 -40.68 6.04 38.94
C GLU A 68 -41.52 7.29 38.62
N GLU A 69 -42.20 7.87 39.61
CA GLU A 69 -42.98 9.11 39.42
C GLU A 69 -42.05 10.30 39.23
N VAL A 70 -41.00 10.41 40.06
CA VAL A 70 -39.95 11.43 39.92
C VAL A 70 -39.22 11.27 38.58
N LYS A 71 -38.83 10.03 38.25
CA LYS A 71 -38.20 9.68 36.98
C LYS A 71 -39.05 10.10 35.78
N GLY A 72 -40.36 9.86 35.84
CA GLY A 72 -41.29 10.26 34.78
C GLY A 72 -41.35 11.77 34.56
N VAL A 73 -41.35 12.57 35.64
CA VAL A 73 -41.32 14.03 35.54
C VAL A 73 -39.99 14.52 34.96
N ILE A 74 -38.86 13.99 35.45
CA ILE A 74 -37.53 14.35 34.95
C ILE A 74 -37.37 13.97 33.48
N ARG A 75 -37.82 12.78 33.08
CA ARG A 75 -37.81 12.32 31.67
C ARG A 75 -38.52 13.33 30.77
N LYS A 76 -39.74 13.73 31.12
CA LYS A 76 -40.52 14.70 30.35
C LYS A 76 -39.80 16.06 30.24
N CYS A 77 -39.18 16.52 31.33
CA CYS A 77 -38.38 17.75 31.31
C CYS A 77 -37.18 17.63 30.36
N LEU A 78 -36.48 16.49 30.38
CA LEU A 78 -35.32 16.25 29.53
C LEU A 78 -35.68 16.05 28.05
N GLU A 79 -36.81 15.41 27.74
CA GLU A 79 -37.35 15.33 26.38
C GLU A 79 -37.65 16.73 25.81
N GLN A 80 -38.29 17.59 26.61
CA GLN A 80 -38.54 18.98 26.24
C GLN A 80 -37.24 19.80 26.14
N ALA A 81 -36.27 19.54 27.03
CA ALA A 81 -34.96 20.17 26.98
C ALA A 81 -34.24 19.85 25.67
N ALA A 82 -34.31 18.60 25.19
CA ALA A 82 -33.69 18.19 23.93
C ALA A 82 -34.26 19.00 22.75
N LEU A 83 -35.59 19.14 22.70
CA LEU A 83 -36.26 19.93 21.66
C LEU A 83 -35.84 21.40 21.68
N ILE A 84 -35.89 22.03 22.85
CA ILE A 84 -35.56 23.47 22.99
C ILE A 84 -34.10 23.73 22.67
N ASN A 85 -33.20 22.89 23.18
CA ASN A 85 -31.77 23.00 22.93
C ASN A 85 -31.48 22.85 21.43
N TYR A 86 -32.11 21.89 20.75
CA TYR A 86 -31.87 21.63 19.34
C TYR A 86 -32.42 22.75 18.46
N GLN A 87 -33.64 23.22 18.73
CA GLN A 87 -34.24 24.35 18.00
C GLN A 87 -33.32 25.58 18.05
N ARG A 88 -32.85 25.95 19.25
CA ARG A 88 -31.93 27.09 19.41
C ARG A 88 -30.59 26.87 18.71
N LEU A 89 -30.04 25.65 18.77
CA LEU A 89 -28.80 25.30 18.07
C LEU A 89 -28.96 25.42 16.55
N SER A 90 -30.05 24.88 16.00
CA SER A 90 -30.34 24.93 14.56
C SER A 90 -30.58 26.36 14.07
N GLU A 91 -31.22 27.22 14.87
CA GLU A 91 -31.39 28.63 14.57
C GLU A 91 -30.05 29.37 14.58
N TYR A 92 -29.20 29.10 15.57
CA TYR A 92 -27.85 29.66 15.64
C TYR A 92 -27.03 29.30 14.39
N ALA A 93 -27.03 28.02 14.00
CA ALA A 93 -26.33 27.54 12.81
C ALA A 93 -26.83 28.24 11.53
N LYS A 94 -28.15 28.40 11.38
CA LYS A 94 -28.79 29.10 10.23
C LYS A 94 -28.47 30.59 10.18
N ILE A 95 -28.34 31.26 11.33
CA ILE A 95 -28.01 32.69 11.39
C ILE A 95 -26.57 32.94 10.94
N GLU A 96 -25.63 32.06 11.30
CA GLU A 96 -24.24 32.16 10.83
C GLU A 96 -24.10 31.91 9.31
N GLU A 97 -25.14 31.38 8.65
CA GLU A 97 -25.14 31.00 7.24
C GLU A 97 -25.75 32.07 6.29
N ASN A 98 -26.69 32.89 6.79
CA ASN A 98 -27.62 33.71 5.99
C ASN A 98 -27.02 34.90 5.21
N VAL A 99 -25.71 34.92 4.95
CA VAL A 99 -25.06 35.94 4.11
C VAL A 99 -25.04 35.49 2.64
N GLY A 100 -26.21 35.49 2.00
CA GLY A 100 -26.39 35.65 0.54
C GLY A 100 -25.85 34.55 -0.39
N ARG A 101 -25.84 33.26 -0.02
CA ARG A 101 -25.33 32.16 -0.87
C ARG A 101 -26.45 31.30 -1.49
N LEU A 102 -26.17 30.71 -2.66
CA LEU A 102 -27.07 29.74 -3.32
C LEU A 102 -27.13 28.42 -2.53
N VAL A 103 -28.33 27.85 -2.42
CA VAL A 103 -28.55 26.52 -1.82
C VAL A 103 -28.21 25.43 -2.85
N THR A 104 -27.07 24.77 -2.68
CA THR A 104 -26.64 23.61 -3.50
C THR A 104 -26.63 22.33 -2.65
N PRO A 105 -26.66 21.12 -3.24
CA PRO A 105 -26.52 19.87 -2.48
C PRO A 105 -25.22 19.83 -1.65
N ALA A 106 -24.09 20.21 -2.26
CA ALA A 106 -22.81 20.30 -1.54
C ALA A 106 -22.87 21.26 -0.35
N LYS A 107 -23.55 22.41 -0.50
CA LYS A 107 -23.72 23.38 0.58
C LYS A 107 -24.55 22.79 1.73
N LYS A 108 -25.69 22.16 1.42
CA LYS A 108 -26.52 21.47 2.42
C LYS A 108 -25.76 20.42 3.22
N LEU A 109 -24.84 19.68 2.57
CA LEU A 109 -23.99 18.71 3.24
C LEU A 109 -22.96 19.39 4.16
N GLU A 110 -22.31 20.46 3.70
CA GLU A 110 -21.42 21.28 4.53
C GLU A 110 -22.15 21.81 5.78
N ASP A 111 -23.38 22.28 5.62
CA ASP A 111 -24.19 22.78 6.73
C ASP A 111 -24.61 21.68 7.70
N ALA A 112 -24.92 20.47 7.18
CA ALA A 112 -25.19 19.30 8.01
C ALA A 112 -23.97 18.83 8.82
N ILE A 113 -22.76 18.92 8.24
CA ILE A 113 -21.49 18.63 8.93
C ILE A 113 -21.25 19.65 10.04
N ARG A 114 -21.38 20.94 9.74
CA ARG A 114 -21.24 21.99 10.76
C ARG A 114 -22.25 21.84 11.89
N LEU A 115 -23.49 21.48 11.56
CA LEU A 115 -24.51 21.22 12.58
C LEU A 115 -24.17 19.98 13.41
N ALA A 116 -23.58 18.93 12.83
CA ALA A 116 -23.06 17.78 13.59
C ALA A 116 -21.98 18.20 14.59
N GLU A 117 -21.01 19.03 14.19
CA GLU A 117 -19.96 19.55 15.10
C GLU A 117 -20.60 20.25 16.31
N LEU A 118 -21.54 21.16 16.06
CA LEU A 118 -22.27 21.88 17.10
C LEU A 118 -23.11 20.93 17.99
N VAL A 119 -23.72 19.89 17.41
CA VAL A 119 -24.48 18.88 18.15
C VAL A 119 -23.55 18.10 19.09
N ILE A 120 -22.39 17.67 18.58
CA ILE A 120 -21.36 16.98 19.37
C ILE A 120 -20.87 17.87 20.51
N GLU A 121 -20.54 19.13 20.25
CA GLU A 121 -20.11 20.09 21.27
C GLU A 121 -21.16 20.25 22.38
N VAL A 122 -22.44 20.34 22.03
CA VAL A 122 -23.52 20.46 23.02
C VAL A 122 -23.62 19.21 23.89
N LEU A 123 -23.49 18.02 23.30
CA LEU A 123 -23.53 16.76 24.04
C LEU A 123 -22.30 16.62 24.97
N GLN A 124 -21.11 16.96 24.49
CA GLN A 124 -19.89 16.96 25.32
C GLN A 124 -20.00 17.96 26.48
N GLN A 125 -20.50 19.17 26.24
CA GLN A 125 -20.74 20.15 27.31
C GLN A 125 -21.76 19.65 28.34
N ASN A 126 -22.77 18.90 27.91
CA ASN A 126 -23.73 18.30 28.84
C ASN A 126 -23.06 17.24 29.71
N GLU A 127 -22.20 16.41 29.14
CA GLU A 127 -21.41 15.43 29.88
C GLU A 127 -20.48 16.12 30.89
N ASP A 128 -19.69 17.10 30.43
CA ASP A 128 -18.67 17.78 31.23
C ASP A 128 -19.23 18.61 32.39
N HIS A 129 -20.43 19.20 32.22
CA HIS A 129 -20.95 20.20 33.16
C HIS A 129 -22.24 19.80 33.87
N HIS A 130 -22.96 18.80 33.37
CA HIS A 130 -24.30 18.49 33.85
C HIS A 130 -24.50 17.02 34.23
N ALA A 131 -23.70 16.07 33.70
CA ALA A 131 -23.87 14.64 33.98
C ALA A 131 -23.81 14.31 35.49
N GLU A 132 -22.92 14.96 36.25
CA GLU A 132 -22.81 14.71 37.70
C GLU A 132 -24.11 15.02 38.47
N ALA A 133 -24.87 16.04 38.03
CA ALA A 133 -26.14 16.39 38.64
C ALA A 133 -27.21 15.31 38.39
N PHE A 134 -27.10 14.58 37.27
CA PHE A 134 -27.99 13.50 36.86
C PHE A 134 -27.41 12.11 37.13
N ALA A 135 -26.38 11.95 37.97
CA ALA A 135 -25.73 10.65 38.20
C ALA A 135 -26.70 9.52 38.64
N TRP A 136 -27.78 9.85 39.37
CA TRP A 136 -28.82 8.90 39.78
C TRP A 136 -29.86 8.59 38.68
N TRP A 137 -29.84 9.36 37.60
CA TRP A 137 -30.74 9.33 36.45
C TRP A 137 -29.93 9.31 35.14
N SER A 138 -28.78 8.63 35.14
CA SER A 138 -27.86 8.63 33.99
C SER A 138 -28.51 8.06 32.73
N ASP A 139 -29.42 7.10 32.88
CA ASP A 139 -30.22 6.56 31.79
C ASP A 139 -31.11 7.61 31.13
N LEU A 140 -31.64 8.57 31.89
CA LEU A 140 -32.42 9.68 31.31
C LEU A 140 -31.55 10.67 30.53
N MET A 141 -30.28 10.83 30.89
CA MET A 141 -29.33 11.63 30.10
C MET A 141 -29.00 10.96 28.77
N VAL A 142 -28.92 9.63 28.75
CA VAL A 142 -28.79 8.86 27.49
C VAL A 142 -30.05 8.99 26.64
N GLU A 143 -31.25 8.87 27.23
CA GLU A 143 -32.53 9.12 26.52
C GLU A 143 -32.61 10.55 25.97
N HIS A 144 -32.13 11.55 26.73
CA HIS A 144 -32.03 12.94 26.29
C HIS A 144 -31.11 13.10 25.08
N ALA A 145 -29.91 12.52 25.14
CA ALA A 145 -28.94 12.57 24.05
C ALA A 145 -29.46 11.88 22.77
N GLU A 146 -30.10 10.71 22.90
CA GLU A 146 -30.74 10.00 21.78
C GLU A 146 -31.89 10.81 21.16
N THR A 147 -32.69 11.48 21.98
CA THR A 147 -33.76 12.37 21.51
C THR A 147 -33.17 13.56 20.75
N PHE A 148 -32.09 14.15 21.26
CA PHE A 148 -31.39 15.27 20.64
C PHE A 148 -30.78 14.87 19.28
N LEU A 149 -30.11 13.73 19.22
CA LEU A 149 -29.56 13.16 17.98
C LEU A 149 -30.65 12.78 16.98
N SER A 150 -31.81 12.30 17.44
CA SER A 150 -32.95 12.00 16.56
C SER A 150 -33.53 13.26 15.90
N LEU A 151 -33.50 14.41 16.59
CA LEU A 151 -33.87 15.69 16.00
C LEU A 151 -32.85 16.11 14.93
N TYR A 152 -31.56 15.94 15.21
CA TYR A 152 -30.49 16.15 14.24
C TYR A 152 -30.62 15.26 13.00
N ALA A 153 -30.99 13.98 13.18
CA ALA A 153 -31.15 13.01 12.11
C ALA A 153 -32.09 13.50 11.01
N VAL A 154 -33.15 14.25 11.36
CA VAL A 154 -34.11 14.78 10.38
C VAL A 154 -33.44 15.74 9.40
N ASP A 155 -32.61 16.68 9.89
CA ASP A 155 -31.89 17.63 9.05
C ASP A 155 -30.75 16.95 8.28
N MET A 156 -30.08 15.97 8.92
CA MET A 156 -29.03 15.16 8.30
C MET A 156 -29.57 14.35 7.11
N ASP A 157 -30.65 13.60 7.31
CA ASP A 157 -31.26 12.74 6.28
C ASP A 157 -31.72 13.60 5.09
N ALA A 158 -32.35 14.75 5.36
CA ALA A 158 -32.77 15.68 4.31
C ALA A 158 -31.59 16.27 3.50
N ALA A 159 -30.43 16.44 4.13
CA ALA A 159 -29.20 16.87 3.43
C ALA A 159 -28.58 15.73 2.61
N LEU A 160 -28.68 14.49 3.07
CA LEU A 160 -28.15 13.30 2.40
C LEU A 160 -29.02 12.84 1.22
N GLU A 161 -30.35 12.94 1.33
CA GLU A 161 -31.31 12.57 0.27
C GLU A 161 -31.11 13.36 -1.04
N VAL A 162 -30.62 14.59 -0.95
CA VAL A 162 -30.40 15.45 -2.13
C VAL A 162 -29.02 15.29 -2.76
N GLN A 163 -28.15 14.46 -2.16
CA GLN A 163 -26.82 14.22 -2.72
C GLN A 163 -26.89 13.38 -3.99
N PRO A 164 -25.99 13.60 -4.96
CA PRO A 164 -25.87 12.72 -6.10
C PRO A 164 -25.62 11.26 -5.66
N PRO A 165 -26.20 10.25 -6.34
CA PRO A 165 -26.04 8.85 -5.96
C PRO A 165 -24.61 8.31 -6.12
N GLU A 166 -23.73 9.04 -6.80
CA GLU A 166 -22.31 8.74 -6.99
C GLU A 166 -21.41 9.72 -6.23
N SER A 167 -21.97 10.47 -5.27
CA SER A 167 -21.19 11.34 -4.39
C SER A 167 -20.71 10.56 -3.18
N TRP A 168 -19.43 10.74 -2.85
CA TRP A 168 -18.76 10.18 -1.67
C TRP A 168 -18.43 11.26 -0.64
N ASP A 169 -18.84 12.50 -0.91
CA ASP A 169 -18.50 13.68 -0.12
C ASP A 169 -19.13 13.64 1.28
N SER A 170 -20.07 12.73 1.54
CA SER A 170 -20.74 12.55 2.82
C SER A 170 -19.98 11.65 3.81
N PHE A 171 -18.97 10.89 3.37
CA PHE A 171 -18.19 10.04 4.29
C PHE A 171 -17.53 10.80 5.46
N PRO A 172 -17.02 12.04 5.30
CA PRO A 172 -16.54 12.84 6.43
C PRO A 172 -17.60 13.07 7.51
N LEU A 173 -18.88 13.21 7.14
CA LEU A 173 -19.98 13.33 8.11
C LEU A 173 -20.14 12.04 8.92
N PHE A 174 -20.10 10.89 8.24
CA PHE A 174 -20.13 9.59 8.91
C PHE A 174 -18.96 9.42 9.87
N GLN A 175 -17.73 9.72 9.43
CA GLN A 175 -16.52 9.60 10.25
C GLN A 175 -16.61 10.48 11.50
N LEU A 176 -17.00 11.75 11.34
CA LEU A 176 -17.17 12.70 12.46
C LEU A 176 -18.15 12.16 13.51
N LEU A 177 -19.33 11.72 13.09
CA LEU A 177 -20.36 11.22 14.01
C LEU A 177 -19.97 9.88 14.63
N ASN A 178 -19.41 8.96 13.84
CA ASN A 178 -18.98 7.65 14.31
C ASN A 178 -17.84 7.75 15.33
N ASP A 179 -16.82 8.58 15.06
CA ASP A 179 -15.70 8.80 15.98
C ASP A 179 -16.15 9.36 17.32
N PHE A 180 -17.15 10.24 17.33
CA PHE A 180 -17.79 10.68 18.57
C PHE A 180 -18.54 9.53 19.25
N LEU A 181 -19.49 8.90 18.56
CA LEU A 181 -20.40 7.89 19.14
C LEU A 181 -19.69 6.64 19.65
N ARG A 182 -18.57 6.24 19.02
CA ARG A 182 -17.83 5.04 19.42
C ARG A 182 -17.02 5.23 20.69
N THR A 183 -16.71 6.48 21.06
CA THR A 183 -16.00 6.79 22.32
C THR A 183 -16.94 6.81 23.52
N ASP A 184 -18.23 7.02 23.30
CA ASP A 184 -19.26 7.05 24.33
C ASP A 184 -19.87 5.65 24.54
N TYR A 185 -19.68 5.06 25.71
CA TYR A 185 -20.16 3.70 26.02
C TYR A 185 -21.70 3.57 25.97
N HIS A 186 -22.43 4.66 26.22
CA HIS A 186 -23.89 4.66 26.30
C HIS A 186 -24.56 4.95 24.95
N LEU A 187 -23.90 5.70 24.07
CA LEU A 187 -24.38 6.02 22.73
C LEU A 187 -23.81 5.08 21.65
N CYS A 188 -22.71 4.38 21.94
CA CYS A 188 -22.17 3.35 21.06
C CYS A 188 -23.22 2.26 20.81
N ASN A 189 -23.51 1.99 19.52
CA ASN A 189 -24.58 1.09 19.09
C ASN A 189 -25.99 1.45 19.61
N GLY A 190 -26.19 2.73 19.98
CA GLY A 190 -27.48 3.32 20.28
C GLY A 190 -28.40 3.43 19.06
N LYS A 191 -29.58 4.03 19.23
CA LYS A 191 -30.61 4.13 18.16
C LYS A 191 -30.09 4.99 17.00
N PHE A 192 -29.59 6.18 17.30
CA PHE A 192 -29.02 7.05 16.27
C PHE A 192 -27.79 6.43 15.58
N HIS A 193 -26.91 5.79 16.36
CA HIS A 193 -25.72 5.17 15.79
C HIS A 193 -26.07 4.01 14.83
N LYS A 194 -27.11 3.23 15.13
CA LYS A 194 -27.61 2.19 14.20
C LYS A 194 -28.23 2.79 12.94
N HIS A 195 -29.03 3.85 13.07
CA HIS A 195 -29.55 4.59 11.90
C HIS A 195 -28.42 5.08 10.99
N LEU A 196 -27.35 5.61 11.57
CA LEU A 196 -26.16 6.04 10.83
C LEU A 196 -25.48 4.87 10.10
N GLN A 197 -25.33 3.72 10.76
CA GLN A 197 -24.78 2.51 10.14
C GLN A 197 -25.65 2.01 8.98
N ASP A 198 -26.97 1.93 9.17
CA ASP A 198 -27.93 1.49 8.15
C ASP A 198 -27.90 2.39 6.90
N LEU A 199 -27.71 3.69 7.09
CA LEU A 199 -27.65 4.67 6.01
C LEU A 199 -26.35 4.54 5.18
N TYR A 200 -25.20 4.39 5.85
CA TYR A 200 -23.89 4.40 5.19
C TYR A 200 -23.40 3.02 4.74
N ALA A 201 -23.88 1.93 5.32
CA ALA A 201 -23.48 0.57 4.93
C ALA A 201 -23.62 0.31 3.42
N PRO A 202 -24.77 0.60 2.76
CA PRO A 202 -24.89 0.40 1.32
C PRO A 202 -24.00 1.34 0.50
N LEU A 203 -23.68 2.55 1.00
CA LEU A 203 -22.79 3.49 0.33
C LEU A 203 -21.34 3.00 0.36
N VAL A 204 -20.88 2.49 1.52
CA VAL A 204 -19.55 1.91 1.67
C VAL A 204 -19.39 0.70 0.76
N VAL A 205 -20.36 -0.21 0.73
CA VAL A 205 -20.33 -1.39 -0.17
C VAL A 205 -20.23 -0.95 -1.62
N ARG A 206 -21.06 -0.01 -2.05
CA ARG A 206 -21.05 0.49 -3.43
C ARG A 206 -19.74 1.18 -3.80
N TYR A 207 -19.16 1.96 -2.89
CA TYR A 207 -17.87 2.61 -3.10
C TYR A 207 -16.77 1.56 -3.32
N VAL A 208 -16.72 0.53 -2.46
CA VAL A 208 -15.76 -0.58 -2.60
C VAL A 208 -15.96 -1.32 -3.92
N ASP A 209 -17.21 -1.64 -4.30
CA ASP A 209 -17.53 -2.31 -5.58
C ASP A 209 -17.05 -1.50 -6.81
N LEU A 210 -17.23 -0.17 -6.77
CA LEU A 210 -16.82 0.73 -7.84
C LEU A 210 -15.30 0.89 -7.90
N MET A 211 -14.64 0.97 -6.75
CA MET A 211 -13.18 0.97 -6.67
C MET A 211 -12.61 -0.34 -7.20
N GLU A 212 -13.19 -1.48 -6.82
CA GLU A 212 -12.82 -2.81 -7.34
C GLU A 212 -12.87 -2.84 -8.88
N SER A 213 -14.01 -2.41 -9.44
CA SER A 213 -14.23 -2.36 -10.88
C SER A 213 -13.28 -1.37 -11.59
N SER A 214 -13.06 -0.20 -10.99
CA SER A 214 -12.19 0.85 -11.51
C SER A 214 -10.73 0.39 -11.58
N ILE A 215 -10.25 -0.24 -10.52
CA ILE A 215 -8.87 -0.75 -10.45
C ILE A 215 -8.70 -1.92 -11.44
N ALA A 216 -9.63 -2.87 -11.47
CA ALA A 216 -9.58 -4.00 -12.41
C ALA A 216 -9.55 -3.53 -13.88
N GLN A 217 -10.38 -2.53 -14.22
CA GLN A 217 -10.39 -1.94 -15.56
C GLN A 217 -9.09 -1.18 -15.87
N SER A 218 -8.54 -0.47 -14.88
CA SER A 218 -7.28 0.27 -15.00
C SER A 218 -6.11 -0.68 -15.28
N ILE A 219 -6.03 -1.82 -14.57
CA ILE A 219 -5.06 -2.89 -14.87
C ILE A 219 -5.24 -3.41 -16.29
N HIS A 220 -6.47 -3.71 -16.70
CA HIS A 220 -6.70 -4.32 -18.00
C HIS A 220 -6.25 -3.41 -19.15
N ARG A 221 -6.72 -2.16 -19.16
CA ARG A 221 -6.46 -1.19 -20.22
C ARG A 221 -5.08 -0.53 -20.12
N GLY A 222 -4.59 -0.31 -18.91
CA GLY A 222 -3.30 0.33 -18.64
C GLY A 222 -2.15 -0.52 -19.16
N PHE A 223 -2.09 -1.80 -18.74
CA PHE A 223 -1.00 -2.70 -19.17
C PHE A 223 -1.00 -3.01 -20.66
N GLU A 224 -2.15 -2.95 -21.35
CA GLU A 224 -2.20 -3.10 -22.82
C GLU A 224 -1.51 -1.96 -23.56
N ARG A 225 -1.50 -0.76 -22.98
CA ARG A 225 -0.95 0.47 -23.58
C ARG A 225 0.28 0.98 -22.83
N GLU A 226 0.85 0.18 -21.95
CA GLU A 226 1.91 0.61 -21.06
C GLU A 226 3.19 0.93 -21.84
N SER A 227 3.73 2.11 -21.56
CA SER A 227 4.98 2.64 -22.10
C SER A 227 6.19 2.00 -21.43
N TRP A 228 6.04 1.61 -20.16
CA TRP A 228 7.10 1.14 -19.27
C TRP A 228 8.19 2.20 -19.03
N GLU A 229 7.82 3.47 -19.12
CA GLU A 229 8.67 4.55 -18.62
C GLU A 229 8.70 4.50 -17.08
N PRO A 230 9.87 4.73 -16.47
CA PRO A 230 10.00 4.70 -15.02
C PRO A 230 9.19 5.85 -14.41
N VAL A 231 8.26 5.50 -13.52
CA VAL A 231 7.49 6.43 -12.69
C VAL A 231 7.67 5.96 -11.26
N ASN A 232 8.30 6.79 -10.42
CA ASN A 232 8.70 6.43 -9.06
C ASN A 232 9.42 5.06 -8.98
N ASN A 233 8.77 4.06 -8.38
CA ASN A 233 9.31 2.72 -8.13
C ASN A 233 8.86 1.70 -9.18
N GLY A 234 8.04 2.09 -10.16
CA GLY A 234 7.53 1.18 -11.18
C GLY A 234 7.17 1.88 -12.48
N SER A 235 5.98 1.59 -12.98
CA SER A 235 5.39 2.14 -14.20
C SER A 235 4.16 2.99 -13.87
N GLY A 236 3.72 3.82 -14.81
CA GLY A 236 2.50 4.62 -14.61
C GLY A 236 1.28 3.80 -14.22
N THR A 237 1.06 2.64 -14.85
CA THR A 237 -0.08 1.76 -14.51
C THR A 237 0.08 1.07 -13.16
N SER A 238 1.29 0.58 -12.82
CA SER A 238 1.50 -0.10 -11.53
C SER A 238 1.41 0.86 -10.35
N GLU A 239 1.95 2.07 -10.49
CA GLU A 239 1.87 3.11 -9.45
C GLU A 239 0.42 3.55 -9.19
N ASP A 240 -0.37 3.78 -10.25
CA ASP A 240 -1.80 4.10 -10.11
C ASP A 240 -2.59 2.97 -9.45
N LEU A 241 -2.25 1.71 -9.77
CA LEU A 241 -2.82 0.54 -9.10
C LEU A 241 -2.54 0.55 -7.59
N PHE A 242 -1.27 0.61 -7.20
CA PHE A 242 -0.91 0.53 -5.79
C PHE A 242 -1.42 1.73 -4.99
N TRP A 243 -1.37 2.93 -5.56
CA TRP A 243 -1.93 4.13 -4.95
C TRP A 243 -3.44 3.99 -4.68
N LYS A 244 -4.22 3.43 -5.62
CA LYS A 244 -5.66 3.21 -5.43
C LYS A 244 -5.95 2.17 -4.33
N LEU A 245 -5.14 1.12 -4.25
CA LEU A 245 -5.27 0.10 -3.20
C LEU A 245 -4.96 0.69 -1.81
N ASP A 246 -3.89 1.46 -1.69
CA ASP A 246 -3.51 2.15 -0.44
C ASP A 246 -4.55 3.18 -0.01
N ALA A 247 -5.10 3.94 -0.95
CA ALA A 247 -6.16 4.90 -0.69
C ALA A 247 -7.43 4.19 -0.20
N LEU A 248 -7.79 3.05 -0.79
CA LEU A 248 -8.95 2.28 -0.35
C LEU A 248 -8.72 1.61 1.02
N GLN A 249 -7.51 1.12 1.30
CA GLN A 249 -7.15 0.60 2.62
C GLN A 249 -7.28 1.69 3.69
N THR A 250 -6.74 2.87 3.41
CA THR A 250 -6.83 4.03 4.31
C THR A 250 -8.28 4.41 4.54
N PHE A 251 -9.09 4.47 3.47
CA PHE A 251 -10.53 4.73 3.58
C PHE A 251 -11.23 3.72 4.50
N ILE A 252 -11.07 2.41 4.27
CA ILE A 252 -11.73 1.37 5.09
C ILE A 252 -11.30 1.44 6.56
N ARG A 253 -10.01 1.68 6.81
CA ARG A 253 -9.48 1.83 8.17
C ARG A 253 -10.09 3.04 8.87
N ASP A 254 -10.08 4.18 8.19
CA ASP A 254 -10.50 5.46 8.74
C ASP A 254 -12.05 5.57 8.84
N LEU A 255 -12.80 4.63 8.26
CA LEU A 255 -14.24 4.49 8.52
C LEU A 255 -14.53 4.06 9.96
N HIS A 256 -13.59 3.37 10.61
CA HIS A 256 -13.77 2.99 12.01
C HIS A 256 -15.09 2.23 12.24
N TRP A 257 -15.44 1.31 11.34
CA TRP A 257 -16.78 0.72 11.34
C TRP A 257 -17.13 0.05 12.70
N PRO A 258 -18.30 0.35 13.31
CA PRO A 258 -18.64 -0.13 14.66
C PRO A 258 -18.86 -1.64 14.75
N GLU A 259 -19.59 -2.20 13.78
CA GLU A 259 -19.92 -3.63 13.75
C GLU A 259 -18.71 -4.46 13.29
N GLU A 260 -18.17 -5.26 14.21
CA GLU A 260 -16.98 -6.08 13.97
C GLU A 260 -17.14 -7.03 12.78
N GLU A 261 -18.32 -7.63 12.59
CA GLU A 261 -18.59 -8.54 11.47
C GLU A 261 -18.50 -7.83 10.11
N PHE A 262 -19.09 -6.64 9.99
CA PHE A 262 -19.03 -5.86 8.75
C PHE A 262 -17.65 -5.25 8.52
N ALA A 263 -16.98 -4.76 9.58
CA ALA A 263 -15.60 -4.29 9.51
C ALA A 263 -14.66 -5.38 8.97
N LYS A 264 -14.75 -6.58 9.54
CA LYS A 264 -14.01 -7.77 9.06
C LYS A 264 -14.38 -8.14 7.63
N HIS A 265 -15.65 -8.02 7.25
CA HIS A 265 -16.09 -8.28 5.88
C HIS A 265 -15.41 -7.32 4.89
N LEU A 266 -15.39 -6.02 5.17
CA LEU A 266 -14.72 -5.02 4.33
C LEU A 266 -13.22 -5.27 4.24
N GLU A 267 -12.56 -5.55 5.37
CA GLU A 267 -11.14 -5.83 5.42
C GLU A 267 -10.79 -7.08 4.59
N ASN A 268 -11.54 -8.17 4.76
CA ASN A 268 -11.35 -9.41 4.01
C ASN A 268 -11.58 -9.22 2.52
N ARG A 269 -12.56 -8.40 2.15
CA ARG A 269 -12.83 -8.08 0.76
C ARG A 269 -11.69 -7.28 0.13
N LEU A 270 -11.17 -6.26 0.82
CA LEU A 270 -9.99 -5.50 0.40
C LEU A 270 -8.79 -6.44 0.21
N LYS A 271 -8.52 -7.33 1.15
CA LYS A 271 -7.40 -8.28 1.08
C LYS A 271 -7.48 -9.18 -0.16
N LEU A 272 -8.65 -9.80 -0.40
CA LEU A 272 -8.86 -10.66 -1.57
C LEU A 272 -8.68 -9.88 -2.88
N MET A 273 -9.30 -8.71 -2.96
CA MET A 273 -9.20 -7.84 -4.12
C MET A 273 -7.75 -7.38 -4.38
N SER A 274 -7.03 -6.93 -3.34
CA SER A 274 -5.61 -6.57 -3.42
C SER A 274 -4.77 -7.74 -3.94
N SER A 275 -4.97 -8.94 -3.39
CA SER A 275 -4.29 -10.15 -3.83
C SER A 275 -4.49 -10.43 -5.33
N ASP A 276 -5.74 -10.44 -5.79
CA ASP A 276 -6.09 -10.72 -7.19
C ASP A 276 -5.51 -9.67 -8.16
N MET A 277 -5.53 -8.40 -7.73
CA MET A 277 -5.04 -7.28 -8.52
C MET A 277 -3.51 -7.26 -8.62
N ILE A 278 -2.82 -7.55 -7.51
CA ILE A 278 -1.36 -7.70 -7.48
C ILE A 278 -0.96 -8.91 -8.34
N GLU A 279 -1.63 -10.05 -8.20
CA GLU A 279 -1.39 -11.23 -9.03
C GLU A 279 -1.53 -10.92 -10.53
N SER A 280 -2.59 -10.20 -10.92
CA SER A 280 -2.79 -9.78 -12.31
C SER A 280 -1.69 -8.83 -12.80
N CYS A 281 -1.25 -7.89 -11.96
CA CYS A 281 -0.13 -6.98 -12.25
C CYS A 281 1.17 -7.76 -12.50
N VAL A 282 1.50 -8.71 -11.62
CA VAL A 282 2.69 -9.56 -11.70
C VAL A 282 2.69 -10.39 -12.99
N LYS A 283 1.59 -11.09 -13.27
CA LYS A 283 1.46 -11.93 -14.48
C LYS A 283 1.57 -11.12 -15.76
N ARG A 284 0.95 -9.94 -15.84
CA ARG A 284 1.00 -9.07 -17.03
C ARG A 284 2.41 -8.51 -17.24
N THR A 285 3.07 -8.12 -16.17
CA THR A 285 4.46 -7.63 -16.22
C THR A 285 5.40 -8.70 -16.76
N ARG A 286 5.27 -9.95 -16.29
CA ARG A 286 6.04 -11.09 -16.80
C ARG A 286 5.84 -11.30 -18.31
N VAL A 287 4.60 -11.30 -18.79
CA VAL A 287 4.29 -11.48 -20.22
C VAL A 287 4.87 -10.34 -21.06
N ALA A 288 4.78 -9.11 -20.58
CA ALA A 288 5.36 -7.94 -21.25
C ALA A 288 6.90 -8.02 -21.30
N PHE A 289 7.52 -8.45 -20.21
CA PHE A 289 8.97 -8.69 -20.10
C PHE A 289 9.45 -9.71 -21.12
N GLU A 290 8.81 -10.88 -21.17
CA GLU A 290 9.15 -11.93 -22.12
C GLU A 290 9.01 -11.43 -23.57
N THR A 291 7.89 -10.78 -23.88
CA THR A 291 7.63 -10.23 -25.22
C THR A 291 8.69 -9.20 -25.63
N LYS A 292 9.15 -8.36 -24.70
CA LYS A 292 10.16 -7.33 -24.96
C LYS A 292 11.54 -7.96 -25.21
N LEU A 293 11.92 -8.98 -24.44
CA LEU A 293 13.18 -9.69 -24.63
C LEU A 293 13.22 -10.51 -25.92
N GLN A 294 12.11 -11.12 -26.32
CA GLN A 294 12.02 -11.89 -27.57
C GLN A 294 12.26 -10.99 -28.80
N LYS A 295 11.81 -9.73 -28.76
CA LYS A 295 11.95 -8.76 -29.87
C LYS A 295 13.33 -8.10 -29.96
N SER A 296 14.20 -8.26 -28.96
CA SER A 296 15.48 -7.56 -28.92
C SER A 296 16.60 -8.30 -29.69
N SER A 297 17.71 -7.59 -29.98
CA SER A 297 18.86 -8.17 -30.70
C SER A 297 19.44 -9.40 -29.99
N ARG A 298 20.01 -10.33 -30.77
CA ARG A 298 20.69 -11.54 -30.29
C ARG A 298 22.22 -11.46 -30.44
N THR A 299 22.77 -10.27 -30.65
CA THR A 299 24.22 -10.06 -30.80
C THR A 299 24.76 -9.07 -29.77
N THR A 300 26.07 -8.79 -29.79
CA THR A 300 26.77 -7.92 -28.84
C THR A 300 26.34 -6.44 -28.91
N ASP A 301 25.55 -6.07 -29.92
CA ASP A 301 24.87 -4.78 -30.02
C ASP A 301 23.64 -4.66 -29.11
N PHE A 302 23.19 -5.76 -28.49
CA PHE A 302 22.08 -5.73 -27.54
C PHE A 302 22.36 -4.75 -26.41
N ARG A 303 21.35 -3.97 -26.06
CA ARG A 303 21.33 -3.02 -24.96
C ARG A 303 20.06 -3.29 -24.16
N ILE A 304 20.20 -3.39 -22.85
CA ILE A 304 19.07 -3.62 -21.95
C ILE A 304 18.14 -2.41 -22.05
N PRO A 305 16.90 -2.57 -22.54
CA PRO A 305 15.95 -1.47 -22.58
C PRO A 305 15.62 -1.03 -21.15
N PRO A 306 15.53 0.28 -20.84
CA PRO A 306 15.14 0.76 -19.51
C PRO A 306 13.82 0.14 -19.01
N SER A 307 12.89 -0.14 -19.92
CA SER A 307 11.63 -0.82 -19.61
C SER A 307 11.80 -2.20 -18.94
N ILE A 308 12.89 -2.92 -19.25
CA ILE A 308 13.19 -4.22 -18.61
C ILE A 308 13.54 -4.02 -17.13
N CYS A 309 14.29 -2.98 -16.80
CA CYS A 309 14.59 -2.61 -15.41
C CYS A 309 13.33 -2.15 -14.68
N THR A 310 12.50 -1.33 -15.34
CA THR A 310 11.20 -0.91 -14.79
C THR A 310 10.33 -2.12 -14.44
N MET A 311 10.27 -3.14 -15.29
CA MET A 311 9.50 -4.37 -15.01
C MET A 311 10.03 -5.14 -13.79
N PHE A 312 11.34 -5.16 -13.53
CA PHE A 312 11.89 -5.71 -12.29
C PHE A 312 11.46 -4.87 -11.08
N ASN A 313 11.52 -3.54 -11.19
CA ASN A 313 11.12 -2.67 -10.09
C ASN A 313 9.63 -2.78 -9.76
N VAL A 314 8.76 -3.02 -10.76
CA VAL A 314 7.35 -3.36 -10.52
C VAL A 314 7.21 -4.62 -9.66
N MET A 315 8.11 -5.61 -9.77
CA MET A 315 8.07 -6.79 -8.88
C MET A 315 8.49 -6.46 -7.45
N VAL A 316 9.50 -5.59 -7.29
CA VAL A 316 9.93 -5.09 -5.98
C VAL A 316 8.78 -4.35 -5.31
N ASP A 317 8.16 -3.43 -6.05
CA ASP A 317 7.05 -2.61 -5.54
C ASP A 317 5.80 -3.46 -5.24
N ALA A 318 5.51 -4.47 -6.07
CA ALA A 318 4.46 -5.45 -5.80
C ALA A 318 4.70 -6.23 -4.49
N LYS A 319 5.96 -6.56 -4.19
CA LYS A 319 6.34 -7.27 -2.96
C LYS A 319 6.14 -6.38 -1.73
N ASP A 320 6.59 -5.12 -1.81
CA ASP A 320 6.42 -4.16 -0.71
C ASP A 320 4.94 -3.89 -0.41
N HIS A 321 4.11 -3.73 -1.44
CA HIS A 321 2.67 -3.52 -1.26
C HIS A 321 1.95 -4.81 -0.83
N SER A 322 2.35 -5.99 -1.32
CA SER A 322 1.85 -7.28 -0.82
C SER A 322 2.04 -7.42 0.69
N ALA A 323 3.24 -7.07 1.18
CA ALA A 323 3.55 -7.11 2.60
C ALA A 323 2.73 -6.10 3.42
N LYS A 324 2.46 -4.90 2.90
CA LYS A 324 1.72 -3.84 3.61
C LYS A 324 0.20 -4.05 3.59
N LEU A 325 -0.37 -4.19 2.40
CA LEU A 325 -1.82 -4.26 2.18
C LEU A 325 -2.44 -5.49 2.81
N CYS A 326 -1.60 -6.48 3.04
CA CYS A 326 -2.06 -7.78 3.40
C CYS A 326 -1.28 -8.41 4.59
N ALA A 327 -0.46 -7.64 5.32
CA ALA A 327 0.03 -8.09 6.64
C ALA A 327 -1.14 -8.41 7.58
N MET A 328 -1.10 -9.56 8.28
CA MET A 328 -2.22 -10.09 9.06
C MET A 328 -1.88 -10.51 10.49
N GLU A 329 -2.84 -10.30 11.40
CA GLU A 329 -2.95 -10.97 12.69
C GLU A 329 -3.36 -12.46 12.56
N MET A 330 -3.12 -13.24 13.62
CA MET A 330 -2.93 -14.69 13.59
C MET A 330 -4.16 -15.54 13.21
N GLY A 331 -3.94 -16.59 12.42
CA GLY A 331 -4.76 -17.82 12.49
C GLY A 331 -4.94 -18.57 11.18
N GLN A 332 -5.91 -18.15 10.37
CA GLN A 332 -6.36 -18.86 9.16
C GLN A 332 -5.97 -18.17 7.84
N GLU A 333 -5.36 -16.99 7.93
CA GLU A 333 -5.35 -15.99 6.86
C GLU A 333 -3.92 -15.77 6.27
N LYS A 334 -2.88 -16.28 6.94
CA LYS A 334 -1.46 -16.29 6.46
C LYS A 334 -1.22 -17.02 5.13
N GLN A 335 -2.18 -17.78 4.63
CA GLN A 335 -2.00 -18.59 3.42
C GLN A 335 -1.98 -17.74 2.13
N TYR A 336 -2.64 -16.58 2.09
CA TYR A 336 -2.71 -15.74 0.89
C TYR A 336 -1.45 -14.88 0.70
N HIS A 337 -0.88 -14.35 1.78
CA HIS A 337 0.43 -13.67 1.75
C HIS A 337 1.54 -14.53 1.21
N SER A 338 1.65 -15.74 1.77
CA SER A 338 2.63 -16.71 1.26
C SER A 338 2.44 -16.93 -0.24
N LYS A 339 1.20 -17.07 -0.73
CA LYS A 339 0.95 -17.34 -2.15
C LYS A 339 1.37 -16.20 -3.08
N ILE A 340 1.06 -14.94 -2.75
CA ILE A 340 1.43 -13.80 -3.59
C ILE A 340 2.94 -13.55 -3.51
N ASP A 341 3.54 -13.63 -2.32
CA ASP A 341 4.98 -13.48 -2.16
C ASP A 341 5.74 -14.60 -2.90
N ASP A 342 5.27 -15.84 -2.79
CA ASP A 342 5.82 -17.00 -3.52
C ASP A 342 5.68 -16.80 -5.04
N LEU A 343 4.53 -16.32 -5.52
CA LEU A 343 4.30 -16.00 -6.93
C LEU A 343 5.26 -14.90 -7.43
N ILE A 344 5.46 -13.83 -6.65
CA ILE A 344 6.38 -12.74 -7.00
C ILE A 344 7.81 -13.28 -7.07
N GLU A 345 8.26 -14.00 -6.05
CA GLU A 345 9.62 -14.57 -6.02
C GLU A 345 9.85 -15.60 -7.14
N GLU A 346 8.86 -16.43 -7.47
CA GLU A 346 8.90 -17.33 -8.62
C GLU A 346 8.98 -16.56 -9.94
N THR A 347 8.14 -15.54 -10.10
CA THR A 347 8.12 -14.69 -11.30
C THR A 347 9.46 -13.98 -11.50
N VAL A 348 10.07 -13.44 -10.43
CA VAL A 348 11.38 -12.81 -10.49
C VAL A 348 12.46 -13.83 -10.90
N LYS A 349 12.46 -15.04 -10.33
CA LYS A 349 13.40 -16.11 -10.73
C LYS A 349 13.28 -16.45 -12.21
N GLU A 350 12.06 -16.51 -12.73
CA GLU A 350 11.80 -16.75 -14.16
C GLU A 350 12.27 -15.57 -15.02
N MET A 351 12.00 -14.33 -14.62
CA MET A 351 12.48 -13.14 -15.33
C MET A 351 14.01 -13.08 -15.39
N ILE A 352 14.69 -13.39 -14.29
CA ILE A 352 16.15 -13.51 -14.25
C ILE A 352 16.60 -14.60 -15.22
N SER A 353 15.98 -15.78 -15.16
CA SER A 353 16.35 -16.91 -16.04
C SER A 353 16.17 -16.58 -17.53
N LEU A 354 15.09 -15.86 -17.90
CA LEU A 354 14.84 -15.40 -19.27
C LEU A 354 15.90 -14.39 -19.75
N LEU A 355 16.30 -13.45 -18.88
CA LEU A 355 17.33 -12.48 -19.20
C LEU A 355 18.73 -13.11 -19.29
N VAL A 356 19.05 -14.05 -18.40
CA VAL A 356 20.28 -14.84 -18.49
C VAL A 356 20.31 -15.67 -19.77
N ALA A 357 19.22 -16.35 -20.11
CA ALA A 357 19.11 -17.09 -21.38
C ALA A 357 19.35 -16.17 -22.59
N LYS A 358 18.86 -14.92 -22.54
CA LYS A 358 19.15 -13.93 -23.58
C LYS A 358 20.65 -13.63 -23.70
N PHE A 359 21.35 -13.47 -22.59
CA PHE A 359 22.79 -13.23 -22.58
C PHE A 359 23.58 -14.44 -23.07
N VAL A 360 23.16 -15.66 -22.72
CA VAL A 360 23.73 -16.91 -23.22
C VAL A 360 23.63 -16.98 -24.74
N VAL A 361 22.46 -16.67 -25.33
CA VAL A 361 22.28 -16.63 -26.80
C VAL A 361 23.24 -15.64 -27.47
N ILE A 362 23.55 -14.51 -26.82
CA ILE A 362 24.52 -13.54 -27.35
C ILE A 362 25.93 -14.14 -27.35
N LEU A 363 26.32 -14.84 -26.29
CA LEU A 363 27.60 -15.55 -26.23
C LEU A 363 27.68 -16.68 -27.26
N GLU A 364 26.61 -17.47 -27.44
CA GLU A 364 26.52 -18.48 -28.50
C GLU A 364 26.77 -17.86 -29.87
N SER A 365 26.23 -16.65 -30.13
CA SER A 365 26.47 -15.94 -31.39
C SER A 365 27.94 -15.57 -31.59
N VAL A 366 28.67 -15.26 -30.51
CA VAL A 366 30.12 -15.00 -30.53
C VAL A 366 30.89 -16.29 -30.79
N LEU A 367 30.55 -17.36 -30.07
CA LEU A 367 31.17 -18.67 -30.22
C LEU A 367 30.95 -19.25 -31.62
N ALA A 368 29.76 -19.08 -32.21
CA ALA A 368 29.47 -19.48 -33.58
C ALA A 368 30.34 -18.76 -34.63
N LYS A 369 30.73 -17.49 -34.38
CA LYS A 369 31.71 -16.79 -35.22
C LYS A 369 33.10 -17.39 -35.07
N LEU A 370 33.47 -17.82 -33.86
CA LEU A 370 34.75 -18.46 -33.59
C LEU A 370 34.83 -19.86 -34.22
N SER A 371 33.76 -20.64 -34.22
CA SER A 371 33.72 -21.98 -34.84
C SER A 371 34.05 -21.98 -36.34
N ARG A 372 33.99 -20.83 -37.03
CA ARG A 372 34.45 -20.68 -38.43
C ARG A 372 35.96 -20.87 -38.61
N TYR A 373 36.71 -20.85 -37.52
CA TYR A 373 38.17 -21.05 -37.51
C TYR A 373 38.56 -22.46 -37.05
N ASP A 374 37.58 -23.36 -36.79
CA ASP A 374 37.84 -24.76 -36.43
C ASP A 374 38.64 -25.47 -37.54
N GLU A 375 39.51 -26.40 -37.15
CA GLU A 375 40.31 -27.20 -38.07
C GLU A 375 39.40 -27.98 -39.04
N GLY A 376 39.70 -27.95 -40.34
CA GLY A 376 38.90 -28.62 -41.39
C GLY A 376 37.76 -27.79 -41.99
N THR A 377 37.51 -26.56 -41.51
CA THR A 377 36.58 -25.62 -42.15
C THR A 377 37.20 -24.93 -43.38
N LEU A 378 36.38 -24.55 -44.37
CA LEU A 378 36.86 -23.86 -45.58
C LEU A 378 37.61 -22.55 -45.24
N PHE A 379 37.17 -21.82 -44.22
CA PHE A 379 37.79 -20.56 -43.80
C PHE A 379 39.20 -20.76 -43.22
N SER A 380 39.43 -21.82 -42.43
CA SER A 380 40.78 -22.11 -41.90
C SER A 380 41.76 -22.51 -43.02
N SER A 381 41.27 -23.15 -44.08
CA SER A 381 42.07 -23.50 -45.28
C SER A 381 42.32 -22.30 -46.21
N PHE A 382 41.34 -21.41 -46.41
CA PHE A 382 41.52 -20.19 -47.21
C PHE A 382 42.40 -19.14 -46.52
N LEU A 383 42.26 -18.89 -45.21
CA LEU A 383 43.13 -17.94 -44.50
C LEU A 383 44.58 -18.42 -44.49
N SER A 384 44.83 -19.71 -44.24
CA SER A 384 46.19 -20.28 -44.24
C SER A 384 46.89 -20.13 -45.60
N PHE A 385 46.18 -20.40 -46.70
CA PHE A 385 46.77 -20.35 -48.05
C PHE A 385 46.88 -18.92 -48.61
N THR A 386 45.83 -18.11 -48.43
CA THR A 386 45.76 -16.76 -49.02
C THR A 386 46.53 -15.73 -48.18
N VAL A 387 46.56 -15.84 -46.85
CA VAL A 387 47.32 -14.91 -45.99
C VAL A 387 48.81 -15.19 -46.02
N LYS A 388 49.27 -16.45 -46.12
CA LYS A 388 50.71 -16.74 -46.32
C LYS A 388 51.22 -16.26 -47.67
N ALA A 389 50.40 -16.33 -48.73
CA ALA A 389 50.78 -15.86 -50.06
C ALA A 389 50.68 -14.32 -50.20
N ALA A 390 49.62 -13.70 -49.64
CA ALA A 390 49.36 -12.26 -49.76
C ALA A 390 50.14 -11.41 -48.75
N SER A 391 50.43 -11.90 -47.53
CA SER A 391 51.22 -11.15 -46.53
C SER A 391 52.66 -10.87 -46.96
N LYS A 392 53.12 -11.53 -48.03
CA LYS A 392 54.42 -11.29 -48.67
C LYS A 392 54.43 -10.08 -49.62
N TYR A 393 53.26 -9.58 -50.02
CA TYR A 393 53.11 -8.53 -51.04
C TYR A 393 52.12 -7.41 -50.68
N VAL A 394 51.21 -7.60 -49.71
CA VAL A 394 50.22 -6.62 -49.23
C VAL A 394 50.00 -6.81 -47.73
N ASP A 395 49.83 -5.73 -46.97
CA ASP A 395 49.51 -5.80 -45.54
C ASP A 395 48.06 -6.31 -45.36
N VAL A 396 47.92 -7.60 -45.06
CA VAL A 396 46.62 -8.25 -44.87
C VAL A 396 46.10 -7.91 -43.47
N PRO A 397 44.90 -7.32 -43.32
CA PRO A 397 44.32 -7.04 -42.01
C PRO A 397 44.25 -8.32 -41.18
N LYS A 398 45.02 -8.37 -40.08
CA LYS A 398 44.90 -9.46 -39.11
C LYS A 398 43.53 -9.33 -38.43
N PRO A 399 42.78 -10.44 -38.23
CA PRO A 399 41.53 -10.39 -37.48
C PRO A 399 41.76 -9.75 -36.10
N GLY A 400 41.11 -8.62 -35.84
CA GLY A 400 41.28 -7.82 -34.62
C GLY A 400 40.56 -8.41 -33.41
N MET A 401 40.78 -7.81 -32.23
CA MET A 401 40.14 -8.19 -30.97
C MET A 401 38.68 -7.73 -30.86
N ASP A 402 38.13 -7.13 -31.92
CA ASP A 402 36.81 -6.48 -31.95
C ASP A 402 35.67 -7.39 -31.50
N VAL A 403 35.77 -8.70 -31.74
CA VAL A 403 34.76 -9.69 -31.30
C VAL A 403 34.77 -9.84 -29.78
N ALA A 404 35.97 -9.94 -29.17
CA ALA A 404 36.12 -10.02 -27.73
C ALA A 404 35.74 -8.70 -27.07
N ASP A 405 36.21 -7.57 -27.63
CA ASP A 405 35.92 -6.24 -27.11
C ASP A 405 34.43 -5.90 -27.18
N GLY A 406 33.78 -6.24 -28.30
CA GLY A 406 32.33 -6.09 -28.43
C GLY A 406 31.56 -6.89 -27.38
N TYR A 407 31.97 -8.12 -27.07
CA TYR A 407 31.35 -8.93 -26.02
C TYR A 407 31.60 -8.36 -24.61
N VAL A 408 32.85 -8.00 -24.30
CA VAL A 408 33.21 -7.42 -22.99
C VAL A 408 32.50 -6.08 -22.75
N THR A 409 32.42 -5.21 -23.75
CA THR A 409 31.65 -3.96 -23.67
C THR A 409 30.16 -4.23 -23.44
N PHE A 410 29.60 -5.24 -24.11
CA PHE A 410 28.22 -5.67 -23.88
C PHE A 410 27.99 -6.12 -22.43
N VAL A 411 28.87 -6.95 -21.87
CA VAL A 411 28.77 -7.44 -20.49
C VAL A 411 28.77 -6.27 -19.51
N ARG A 412 29.78 -5.39 -19.59
CA ARG A 412 29.94 -4.24 -18.70
C ARG A 412 28.75 -3.30 -18.75
N HIS A 413 28.37 -2.90 -19.95
CA HIS A 413 27.25 -1.97 -20.11
C HIS A 413 25.92 -2.54 -19.61
N SER A 414 25.73 -3.85 -19.76
CA SER A 414 24.56 -4.54 -19.22
C SER A 414 24.59 -4.60 -17.70
N GLN A 415 25.75 -4.87 -17.09
CA GLN A 415 25.93 -4.82 -15.63
C GLN A 415 25.66 -3.42 -15.09
N ASP A 416 26.21 -2.38 -15.72
CA ASP A 416 26.05 -0.98 -15.33
C ASP A 416 24.58 -0.57 -15.34
N ILE A 417 23.84 -0.86 -16.42
CA ILE A 417 22.41 -0.54 -16.52
C ILE A 417 21.60 -1.26 -15.44
N LEU A 418 21.86 -2.54 -15.21
CA LEU A 418 21.11 -3.33 -14.24
C LEU A 418 21.35 -2.80 -12.82
N ARG A 419 22.61 -2.53 -12.46
CA ARG A 419 23.00 -1.93 -11.18
C ARG A 419 22.41 -0.53 -10.97
N GLU A 420 22.40 0.29 -12.01
CA GLU A 420 21.92 1.68 -11.91
C GLU A 420 20.39 1.74 -11.76
N LYS A 421 19.65 0.83 -12.40
CA LYS A 421 18.20 0.98 -12.61
C LYS A 421 17.33 -0.03 -11.90
N VAL A 422 17.87 -1.13 -11.38
CA VAL A 422 17.07 -2.10 -10.59
C VAL A 422 17.24 -1.78 -9.12
N ASN A 423 16.11 -1.61 -8.41
CA ASN A 423 16.10 -1.10 -7.04
C ASN A 423 16.50 -2.14 -5.99
N GLU A 424 16.38 -3.43 -6.30
CA GLU A 424 16.61 -4.54 -5.36
C GLU A 424 17.95 -5.24 -5.62
N GLU A 425 18.87 -5.07 -4.68
CA GLU A 425 20.24 -5.61 -4.75
C GLU A 425 20.24 -7.14 -4.82
N VAL A 426 19.36 -7.80 -4.06
CA VAL A 426 19.27 -9.27 -4.04
C VAL A 426 18.93 -9.83 -5.43
N TYR A 427 18.14 -9.10 -6.23
CA TYR A 427 17.79 -9.52 -7.58
C TYR A 427 18.99 -9.39 -8.53
N ILE A 428 19.79 -8.34 -8.35
CA ILE A 428 21.03 -8.13 -9.11
C ILE A 428 22.09 -9.19 -8.78
N GLU A 429 22.32 -9.48 -7.51
CA GLU A 429 23.26 -10.51 -7.07
C GLU A 429 22.88 -11.88 -7.66
N ARG A 430 21.62 -12.30 -7.54
CA ARG A 430 21.10 -13.56 -8.10
C ARG A 430 21.27 -13.62 -9.62
N LEU A 431 21.00 -12.51 -10.32
CA LEU A 431 21.14 -12.41 -11.77
C LEU A 431 22.60 -12.56 -12.20
N PHE A 432 23.52 -11.86 -11.53
CA PHE A 432 24.94 -11.92 -11.88
C PHE A 432 25.56 -13.29 -11.57
N ASP A 433 25.18 -13.91 -10.47
CA ASP A 433 25.60 -15.28 -10.13
C ASP A 433 25.16 -16.29 -11.20
N GLN A 434 23.87 -16.27 -11.57
CA GLN A 434 23.33 -17.16 -12.60
C GLN A 434 23.90 -16.88 -13.98
N TRP A 435 24.12 -15.61 -14.32
CA TRP A 435 24.71 -15.20 -15.60
C TRP A 435 26.16 -15.67 -15.73
N TYR A 436 26.99 -15.44 -14.72
CA TYR A 436 28.38 -15.90 -14.72
C TYR A 436 28.47 -17.42 -14.82
N THR A 437 27.68 -18.13 -14.01
CA THR A 437 27.63 -19.60 -14.03
C THR A 437 27.26 -20.13 -15.41
N SER A 438 26.21 -19.57 -16.03
CA SER A 438 25.77 -19.98 -17.36
C SER A 438 26.82 -19.68 -18.45
N THR A 439 27.53 -18.56 -18.30
CA THR A 439 28.62 -18.17 -19.20
C THR A 439 29.77 -19.19 -19.14
N MET A 440 30.22 -19.56 -17.93
CA MET A 440 31.31 -20.51 -17.76
C MET A 440 30.92 -21.93 -18.19
N ASN A 441 29.67 -22.34 -17.93
CA ASN A 441 29.14 -23.62 -18.41
C ASN A 441 29.17 -23.71 -19.95
N LEU A 442 28.73 -22.65 -20.64
CA LEU A 442 28.70 -22.62 -22.10
C LEU A 442 30.13 -22.66 -22.68
N LEU A 443 31.06 -21.87 -22.13
CA LEU A 443 32.46 -21.89 -22.55
C LEU A 443 33.12 -23.24 -22.31
N ALA A 444 32.89 -23.85 -21.14
CA ALA A 444 33.42 -25.18 -20.81
C ALA A 444 32.90 -26.24 -21.78
N THR A 445 31.61 -26.22 -22.08
CA THR A 445 30.98 -27.13 -23.04
C THR A 445 31.57 -26.94 -24.43
N TRP A 446 31.63 -25.70 -24.92
CA TRP A 446 32.16 -25.39 -26.25
C TRP A 446 33.63 -25.83 -26.45
N LEU A 447 34.45 -25.72 -25.39
CA LEU A 447 35.83 -26.20 -25.37
C LEU A 447 35.92 -27.73 -25.28
N THR A 448 35.04 -28.37 -24.50
CA THR A 448 35.00 -29.82 -24.34
C THR A 448 34.58 -30.51 -25.64
N ASP A 449 33.63 -29.93 -26.38
CA ASP A 449 33.23 -30.41 -27.71
C ASP A 449 34.38 -30.37 -28.74
N ARG A 450 35.47 -29.65 -28.41
CA ARG A 450 36.68 -29.50 -29.22
C ARG A 450 37.90 -30.11 -28.53
N MET A 451 37.69 -31.15 -27.70
CA MET A 451 38.77 -31.70 -26.91
C MET A 451 39.94 -32.19 -27.78
N ASP A 452 39.60 -32.82 -28.91
CA ASP A 452 40.53 -33.44 -29.86
C ASP A 452 41.04 -32.48 -30.95
N LEU A 453 40.56 -31.24 -30.99
CA LEU A 453 40.97 -30.23 -31.97
C LEU A 453 41.95 -29.23 -31.33
N GLN A 454 42.95 -28.78 -32.08
CA GLN A 454 43.79 -27.67 -31.64
C GLN A 454 43.07 -26.34 -31.88
N LEU A 455 43.05 -25.45 -30.89
CA LEU A 455 42.45 -24.13 -31.07
C LEU A 455 43.30 -23.24 -31.99
N HIS A 456 42.65 -22.59 -32.95
CA HIS A 456 43.31 -21.58 -33.77
C HIS A 456 43.75 -20.40 -32.88
N VAL A 457 44.92 -19.82 -33.14
CA VAL A 457 45.51 -18.72 -32.34
C VAL A 457 44.54 -17.54 -32.16
N TYR A 458 43.73 -17.25 -33.19
CA TYR A 458 42.65 -16.25 -33.08
C TYR A 458 41.57 -16.62 -32.07
N GLN A 459 41.06 -17.87 -32.11
CA GLN A 459 40.05 -18.35 -31.15
C GLN A 459 40.58 -18.27 -29.73
N LEU A 460 41.82 -18.74 -29.53
CA LEU A 460 42.51 -18.71 -28.24
C LEU A 460 42.63 -17.28 -27.69
N LYS A 461 43.12 -16.31 -28.48
CA LYS A 461 43.22 -14.90 -28.05
C LYS A 461 41.87 -14.31 -27.62
N ILE A 462 40.81 -14.57 -28.40
CA ILE A 462 39.46 -14.06 -28.11
C ILE A 462 38.92 -14.68 -26.81
N LEU A 463 39.03 -16.01 -26.66
CA LEU A 463 38.52 -16.73 -25.48
C LEU A 463 39.25 -16.32 -24.20
N ILE A 464 40.59 -16.20 -24.24
CA ILE A 464 41.39 -15.73 -23.09
C ILE A 464 40.92 -14.34 -22.65
N ARG A 465 40.73 -13.41 -23.60
CA ARG A 465 40.27 -12.06 -23.28
C ARG A 465 38.86 -12.06 -22.69
N ILE A 466 37.93 -12.82 -23.28
CA ILE A 466 36.56 -12.94 -22.76
C ILE A 466 36.58 -13.51 -21.34
N VAL A 467 37.29 -14.61 -21.09
CA VAL A 467 37.33 -15.28 -19.78
C VAL A 467 37.94 -14.36 -18.72
N LYS A 468 39.12 -13.77 -18.97
CA LYS A 468 39.79 -12.89 -18.00
C LYS A 468 38.98 -11.64 -17.68
N LYS A 469 38.43 -10.97 -18.70
CA LYS A 469 37.63 -9.76 -18.48
C LYS A 469 36.31 -10.08 -17.79
N THR A 470 35.62 -11.15 -18.19
CA THR A 470 34.39 -11.60 -17.54
C THR A 470 34.64 -11.94 -16.07
N TYR A 471 35.67 -12.73 -15.74
CA TYR A 471 36.03 -13.04 -14.35
C TYR A 471 36.21 -11.77 -13.51
N ARG A 472 37.04 -10.83 -14.00
CA ARG A 472 37.31 -9.58 -13.30
C ARG A 472 36.05 -8.71 -13.16
N ASP A 473 35.27 -8.56 -14.21
CA ASP A 473 34.11 -7.69 -14.22
C ASP A 473 33.02 -8.24 -13.28
N PHE A 474 32.75 -9.55 -13.28
CA PHE A 474 31.79 -10.16 -12.33
C PHE A 474 32.30 -10.17 -10.88
N ARG A 475 33.61 -10.31 -10.64
CA ARG A 475 34.21 -10.13 -9.31
C ARG A 475 33.96 -8.72 -8.77
N LEU A 476 34.14 -7.69 -9.61
CA LEU A 476 33.88 -6.29 -9.23
C LEU A 476 32.39 -6.03 -8.95
N GLN A 477 31.51 -6.82 -9.54
CA GLN A 477 30.06 -6.74 -9.33
C GLN A 477 29.57 -7.52 -8.10
N GLY A 478 30.49 -8.12 -7.32
CA GLY A 478 30.16 -8.78 -6.05
C GLY A 478 29.82 -10.26 -6.17
N VAL A 479 30.05 -10.91 -7.32
CA VAL A 479 29.88 -12.37 -7.43
C VAL A 479 30.88 -13.08 -6.51
N LEU A 480 30.39 -14.03 -5.71
CA LEU A 480 31.16 -14.73 -4.70
C LEU A 480 32.29 -15.58 -5.31
N ASP A 481 33.41 -15.68 -4.60
CA ASP A 481 34.56 -16.49 -5.02
C ASP A 481 34.23 -17.96 -5.27
N SER A 482 33.23 -18.51 -4.54
CA SER A 482 32.74 -19.87 -4.75
C SER A 482 32.10 -20.07 -6.13
N THR A 483 31.46 -19.03 -6.66
CA THR A 483 30.86 -19.04 -8.00
C THR A 483 31.90 -18.72 -9.06
N LEU A 484 32.76 -17.71 -8.80
CA LEU A 484 33.84 -17.31 -9.69
C LEU A 484 34.80 -18.46 -10.00
N ASN A 485 35.20 -19.20 -8.96
CA ASN A 485 36.10 -20.35 -9.03
C ASN A 485 35.34 -21.69 -9.15
N SER A 486 34.26 -21.70 -9.91
CA SER A 486 33.52 -22.94 -10.19
C SER A 486 34.37 -23.96 -10.94
N LYS A 487 34.03 -25.24 -10.82
CA LYS A 487 34.66 -26.34 -11.58
C LYS A 487 34.67 -26.10 -13.09
N MET A 488 33.63 -25.44 -13.62
CA MET A 488 33.55 -25.12 -15.05
C MET A 488 34.51 -24.01 -15.43
N TYR A 489 34.69 -22.99 -14.58
CA TYR A 489 35.75 -22.00 -14.76
C TYR A 489 37.14 -22.65 -14.75
N GLU A 490 37.44 -23.54 -13.79
CA GLU A 490 38.72 -24.25 -13.74
C GLU A 490 38.98 -25.07 -15.01
N THR A 491 37.93 -25.74 -15.53
CA THR A 491 37.99 -26.50 -16.78
C THR A 491 38.37 -25.61 -17.96
N VAL A 492 37.71 -24.44 -18.08
CA VAL A 492 38.00 -23.44 -19.11
C VAL A 492 39.43 -22.90 -18.95
N ARG A 493 39.80 -22.48 -17.73
CA ARG A 493 41.12 -21.92 -17.41
C ARG A 493 42.24 -22.90 -17.77
N ASN A 494 42.14 -24.15 -17.34
CA ASN A 494 43.14 -25.18 -17.60
C ASN A 494 43.30 -25.46 -19.09
N ARG A 495 42.18 -25.59 -19.83
CA ARG A 495 42.24 -25.80 -21.28
C ARG A 495 42.90 -24.64 -22.01
N LEU A 496 42.56 -23.39 -21.69
CA LEU A 496 43.14 -22.22 -22.33
C LEU A 496 44.63 -22.05 -22.02
N THR A 497 45.05 -22.34 -20.77
CA THR A 497 46.48 -22.31 -20.37
C THR A 497 47.30 -23.36 -21.12
N MET A 498 46.77 -24.58 -21.31
CA MET A 498 47.44 -25.62 -22.09
C MET A 498 47.60 -25.24 -23.56
N GLU A 499 46.55 -24.67 -24.17
CA GLU A 499 46.58 -24.21 -25.56
C GLU A 499 47.52 -23.02 -25.76
N GLU A 500 47.60 -22.11 -24.80
CA GLU A 500 48.57 -21.01 -24.78
C GLU A 500 50.01 -21.50 -24.75
N ALA A 501 50.31 -22.47 -23.88
CA ALA A 501 51.64 -23.09 -23.81
C ALA A 501 51.99 -23.77 -25.14
N ALA A 502 51.05 -24.51 -25.74
CA ALA A 502 51.25 -25.16 -27.04
C ALA A 502 51.46 -24.17 -28.20
N ALA A 503 50.70 -23.05 -28.21
CA ALA A 503 50.82 -22.01 -29.24
C ALA A 503 52.15 -21.24 -29.14
N SER A 504 52.63 -20.99 -27.92
CA SER A 504 53.89 -20.27 -27.67
C SER A 504 55.13 -21.00 -28.20
N VAL A 505 55.04 -22.33 -28.36
CA VAL A 505 56.14 -23.18 -28.88
C VAL A 505 56.15 -23.25 -30.42
N ARG A 506 55.04 -23.01 -31.13
CA ARG A 506 54.89 -23.37 -32.56
C ARG A 506 55.11 -22.25 -33.59
N GLU A 507 54.73 -20.99 -33.35
CA GLU A 507 55.03 -19.84 -34.23
C GLU A 507 54.48 -18.54 -33.60
N GLY A 508 55.34 -17.52 -33.40
CA GLY A 508 54.93 -16.11 -33.32
C GLY A 508 53.96 -15.69 -32.20
N GLY A 509 54.36 -15.85 -30.94
CA GLY A 509 53.98 -15.05 -29.75
C GLY A 509 52.53 -14.58 -29.53
N MET A 510 52.01 -14.78 -28.32
CA MET A 510 50.68 -14.32 -27.87
C MET A 510 50.45 -12.79 -27.85
N GLN A 511 51.42 -11.96 -28.30
CA GLN A 511 51.33 -10.49 -28.33
C GLN A 511 50.84 -9.88 -26.99
N GLY A 512 51.29 -10.41 -25.85
CA GLY A 512 50.97 -9.89 -24.52
C GLY A 512 49.59 -10.26 -23.96
N ILE A 513 48.80 -11.10 -24.64
CA ILE A 513 47.57 -11.68 -24.06
C ILE A 513 47.94 -13.01 -23.41
N SER A 514 47.77 -13.15 -22.10
CA SER A 514 48.06 -14.41 -21.39
C SER A 514 46.96 -14.78 -20.42
N MET A 515 46.74 -16.07 -20.17
CA MET A 515 45.90 -16.60 -19.09
C MET A 515 46.53 -16.44 -17.70
N LYS A 516 47.82 -16.13 -17.61
CA LYS A 516 48.45 -15.75 -16.33
C LYS A 516 47.80 -14.50 -15.74
N ASP A 517 47.68 -14.47 -14.42
CA ASP A 517 47.14 -13.31 -13.71
C ASP A 517 48.17 -12.18 -13.79
N SER A 518 47.85 -11.13 -14.55
CA SER A 518 48.70 -9.95 -14.70
C SER A 518 48.75 -9.09 -13.44
N ASP A 519 47.96 -9.45 -12.41
CA ASP A 519 47.92 -8.77 -11.12
C ASP A 519 48.94 -9.40 -10.13
N GLU A 520 49.61 -10.49 -10.48
CA GLU A 520 50.66 -11.14 -9.65
C GLU A 520 52.09 -10.79 -10.10
N GLU A 521 52.29 -10.12 -11.24
CA GLU A 521 53.63 -9.81 -11.78
C GLU A 521 54.21 -8.47 -11.27
N ASP A 522 53.44 -7.66 -10.53
CA ASP A 522 53.92 -6.37 -9.98
C ASP A 522 54.61 -6.49 -8.58
N GLU A 523 54.76 -7.70 -8.02
CA GLU A 523 55.36 -7.92 -6.68
C GLU A 523 56.78 -8.54 -6.69
N GLU A 524 57.36 -8.88 -7.86
CA GLU A 524 58.69 -9.53 -7.92
C GLU A 524 59.83 -8.68 -8.53
N ASP A 525 59.59 -7.40 -8.85
CA ASP A 525 60.63 -6.45 -9.25
C ASP A 525 60.74 -5.28 -8.23
N ASP A 526 61.29 -5.57 -7.05
CA ASP A 526 61.96 -4.59 -6.16
C ASP A 526 63.17 -5.20 -5.45
#